data_AF-A0A536UA95-F1
#
_entry.id   AF-A0A536UA95-F1
#
_cell.length_a   1.000
_cell.length_b   1.000
_cell.length_c   1.000
_cell.angle_alpha   90.00
_cell.angle_beta   90.00
_cell.angle_gamma   90.00
#
_symmetry.space_group_name_H-M   'P 1'
#
loop_
_entity.id
_entity.type
_entity.pdbx_description
1 polymer ?
#
loop_
_entity_poly.entity_id
_entity_poly.type
_entity_poly.pdbx_seq_one_letter_code
_entity_poly.pdbx_strand_id
1 'polypeptide(L)' 'MSAVLKTPEDHRALRFLTAGSVDDGKSTLIGRLLYDSRAILADQLDTLEKRAAGQPIDLSLLTDGLEAEREQGITID' A
#
# COMPACT_ATOMS: atom_id res chain seq x y z
N MET A 1 -0.07 11.48 -43.48
CA MET A 1 -0.11 11.66 -42.01
C MET A 1 -0.14 10.26 -41.39
N SER A 2 1.00 9.75 -40.92
CA SER A 2 1.08 8.43 -40.30
C SER A 2 0.73 8.56 -38.83
N ALA A 3 -0.37 7.94 -38.39
CA ALA A 3 -0.74 7.87 -37.00
C ALA A 3 0.24 6.92 -36.29
N VAL A 4 1.10 7.48 -35.45
CA VAL A 4 1.93 6.69 -34.53
C VAL A 4 1.00 6.04 -33.52
N LEU A 5 0.78 4.73 -33.66
CA LEU A 5 0.11 3.93 -32.66
C LEU A 5 0.99 3.95 -31.41
N LYS A 6 0.50 4.59 -30.34
CA LYS A 6 1.07 4.43 -28.99
C LYS A 6 1.02 2.94 -28.65
N THR A 7 2.18 2.31 -28.53
CA THR A 7 2.28 0.96 -27.94
C THR A 7 1.67 0.98 -26.54
N PRO A 8 0.85 -0.02 -26.17
CA PRO A 8 0.36 -0.14 -24.80
C PRO A 8 1.59 -0.22 -23.88
N GLU A 9 1.63 0.64 -22.87
CA GLU A 9 2.73 0.65 -21.92
C GLU A 9 2.76 -0.70 -21.19
N ASP A 10 3.90 -1.39 -21.25
CA ASP A 10 4.07 -2.73 -20.69
C ASP A 10 4.21 -2.63 -19.17
N HIS A 11 3.06 -2.51 -18.49
CA HIS A 11 2.98 -2.49 -17.03
C HIS A 11 3.18 -3.92 -16.46
N ARG A 12 4.41 -4.41 -16.51
CA ARG A 12 4.76 -5.69 -15.89
C ARG A 12 4.71 -5.58 -14.38
N ALA A 13 4.15 -6.59 -13.72
CA ALA A 13 4.10 -6.66 -12.27
C ALA A 13 5.51 -6.65 -11.66
N LEU A 14 5.77 -5.72 -10.75
CA LEU A 14 7.00 -5.66 -9.96
C LEU A 14 6.82 -6.48 -8.69
N ARG A 15 7.70 -7.46 -8.45
CA ARG A 15 7.80 -8.15 -7.16
C ARG A 15 8.83 -7.41 -6.32
N PHE A 16 8.41 -6.93 -5.16
CA PHE A 16 9.23 -6.13 -4.27
C PHE A 16 9.17 -6.70 -2.85
N LEU A 17 10.28 -6.58 -2.10
CA LEU A 17 10.38 -6.95 -0.69
C LEU A 17 11.22 -5.92 0.04
N THR A 18 10.89 -5.66 1.30
CA THR A 18 11.69 -4.84 2.21
C THR A 18 12.31 -5.72 3.29
N ALA A 19 13.59 -5.54 3.59
CA ALA A 19 14.30 -6.22 4.69
C ALA A 19 15.16 -5.21 5.47
N GLY A 20 15.34 -5.43 6.77
CA GLY A 20 15.98 -4.47 7.69
C GLY A 20 15.56 -4.69 9.14
N SER A 21 16.20 -4.00 10.08
CA SER A 21 15.94 -4.03 11.52
C SER A 21 14.52 -3.59 11.88
N VAL A 22 14.07 -3.97 13.08
CA VAL A 22 12.94 -3.30 13.74
C VAL A 22 13.24 -1.79 13.76
N ASP A 23 12.22 -0.98 13.46
CA ASP A 23 12.26 0.50 13.35
C ASP A 23 12.88 1.11 12.07
N ASP A 24 13.36 0.32 11.11
CA ASP A 24 13.89 0.85 9.83
C ASP A 24 12.80 1.42 8.87
N GLY A 25 11.54 1.51 9.31
CA GLY A 25 10.45 2.11 8.51
C GLY A 25 9.98 1.26 7.32
N LYS A 26 10.25 -0.06 7.32
CA LYS A 26 9.86 -0.99 6.24
C LYS A 26 8.35 -0.94 5.94
N SER A 27 7.53 -1.03 6.98
CA SER A 27 6.07 -0.95 6.92
C SER A 27 5.59 0.40 6.39
N THR A 28 6.22 1.49 6.83
CA THR A 28 5.93 2.85 6.35
C THR A 28 6.24 2.99 4.86
N LEU A 29 7.34 2.43 4.38
CA LEU A 29 7.71 2.45 2.95
C LEU A 29 6.69 1.67 2.10
N ILE A 30 6.30 0.46 2.53
CA ILE A 30 5.27 -0.32 1.85
C ILE A 30 3.95 0.46 1.83
N GLY A 31 3.51 0.97 2.97
CA GLY A 31 2.28 1.77 3.07
C GLY A 31 2.31 3.00 2.17
N ARG A 32 3.47 3.66 2.04
CA ARG A 32 3.65 4.79 1.13
C ARG A 32 3.53 4.40 -0.34
N LEU A 33 4.13 3.29 -0.75
CA LEU A 33 4.02 2.79 -2.12
C LEU A 33 2.56 2.43 -2.46
N LEU A 34 1.84 1.81 -1.53
CA LEU A 34 0.41 1.49 -1.69
C LEU A 34 -0.44 2.78 -1.81
N TYR A 35 -0.13 3.79 -1.01
CA TYR A 35 -0.81 5.09 -1.04
C TYR A 35 -0.58 5.81 -2.37
N ASP A 36 0.68 5.99 -2.76
CA ASP A 36 1.04 6.75 -3.97
C ASP A 36 0.58 6.04 -5.25
N SER A 37 0.54 4.70 -5.26
CA SER A 37 0.00 3.90 -6.37
C SER A 37 -1.52 3.82 -6.43
N ARG A 38 -2.23 4.39 -5.43
CA ARG A 38 -3.69 4.27 -5.26
C ARG A 38 -4.17 2.82 -5.21
N ALA A 39 -3.34 1.94 -4.64
CA ALA A 39 -3.65 0.53 -4.45
C ALA A 39 -4.41 0.25 -3.14
N ILE A 40 -4.67 1.29 -2.33
CA ILE A 40 -5.45 1.20 -1.09
C ILE A 40 -6.94 1.35 -1.40
N LEU A 41 -7.77 0.49 -0.82
CA LEU A 41 -9.23 0.60 -0.91
C LEU A 41 -9.73 1.87 -0.20
N ALA A 42 -10.74 2.52 -0.77
CA ALA A 42 -11.21 3.82 -0.29
C ALA A 42 -11.73 3.80 1.16
N ASP A 43 -12.32 2.69 1.59
CA ASP A 43 -12.81 2.45 2.95
C ASP A 43 -11.67 2.30 3.97
N GLN A 44 -10.59 1.62 3.59
CA GLN A 44 -9.38 1.51 4.41
C GLN A 44 -8.72 2.88 4.58
N LEU A 45 -8.65 3.67 3.51
CA LEU A 45 -8.12 5.03 3.58
C LEU A 45 -8.98 5.93 4.49
N ASP A 46 -10.31 5.90 4.34
CA ASP A 46 -11.24 6.65 5.19
C ASP A 46 -11.12 6.24 6.68
N THR A 47 -10.90 4.95 6.95
CA THR A 47 -10.64 4.46 8.31
C THR A 47 -9.35 5.02 8.90
N LEU A 48 -8.29 5.10 8.10
CA LEU A 48 -7.02 5.69 8.52
C LEU A 48 -7.12 7.19 8.74
N GLU A 49 -7.81 7.91 7.86
CA GLU A 49 -8.07 9.35 7.99
C GLU A 49 -8.85 9.66 9.28
N LYS A 50 -9.88 8.87 9.58
CA LYS A 50 -10.64 8.99 10.85
C LYS A 50 -9.77 8.74 12.07
N ARG A 51 -8.89 7.71 12.03
CA ARG A 51 -7.95 7.43 13.13
C ARG A 51 -6.92 8.53 13.30
N ALA A 52 -6.44 9.11 12.21
CA ALA A 52 -5.48 10.20 12.26
C ALA A 52 -6.06 11.46 12.91
N ALA A 53 -7.40 11.64 12.88
CA ALA A 53 -8.09 12.73 13.57
C ALA A 53 -7.51 14.13 13.25
N GLY A 54 -7.13 14.35 11.99
CA GLY A 54 -6.50 15.59 11.52
C GLY A 54 -4.97 15.65 11.65
N GLN A 55 -4.33 14.59 12.16
CA GLN A 55 -2.88 14.40 12.10
C GLN A 55 -2.46 13.73 10.77
N PRO A 56 -1.14 13.71 10.45
CA PRO A 56 -0.64 12.91 9.34
C PRO A 56 -1.04 11.43 9.51
N ILE A 57 -1.47 10.82 8.41
CA ILE A 57 -1.82 9.39 8.40
C ILE A 57 -0.56 8.57 8.65
N ASP A 58 -0.64 7.65 9.62
CA ASP A 58 0.37 6.64 9.81
C ASP A 58 0.14 5.48 8.83
N LEU A 59 0.97 5.42 7.79
CA LEU A 59 0.89 4.44 6.73
C LEU A 59 1.43 3.06 7.13
N SER A 60 2.15 2.95 8.26
CA SER A 60 2.57 1.63 8.77
C SER A 60 1.38 0.76 9.16
N LEU A 61 0.28 1.38 9.60
CA LEU A 61 -0.95 0.70 10.00
C LEU A 61 -1.63 -0.09 8.87
N LEU A 62 -1.31 0.21 7.61
CA LEU A 62 -1.81 -0.55 6.45
C LEU A 62 -1.28 -1.99 6.44
N THR A 63 -0.02 -2.18 6.84
CA THR A 63 0.58 -3.52 6.85
C THR A 63 0.24 -4.27 8.13
N ASP A 64 0.07 -3.56 9.25
CA ASP A 64 -0.24 -4.18 10.55
C ASP A 64 -1.62 -4.83 10.55
N GLY A 65 -2.60 -4.24 9.85
CA GLY A 65 -3.93 -4.85 9.67
C GLY A 65 -3.86 -6.20 8.95
N LEU A 66 -3.07 -6.28 7.86
CA LEU A 66 -2.89 -7.51 7.09
C LEU A 66 -2.16 -8.60 7.89
N GLU A 67 -1.18 -8.20 8.70
CA GLU A 67 -0.46 -9.12 9.58
C GLU A 67 -1.36 -9.65 10.71
N ALA A 68 -2.13 -8.76 11.35
CA ALA A 68 -3.10 -9.14 12.39
C ALA A 68 -4.21 -10.07 11.86
N GLU A 69 -4.71 -9.83 10.65
CA GLU A 69 -5.69 -10.70 10.00
C GLU A 69 -5.12 -12.10 9.73
N ARG A 70 -3.84 -12.18 9.32
CA ARG A 70 -3.13 -13.45 9.11
C ARG A 70 -2.90 -14.20 10.41
N GLU A 71 -2.53 -13.50 11.49
CA GLU A 71 -2.35 -14.10 12.81
C GLU A 71 -3.65 -14.64 13.40
N GLN A 72 -4.77 -13.94 13.15
CA GLN A 72 -6.11 -14.35 13.60
C GLN A 72 -6.77 -15.38 12.67
N GLY A 73 -6.15 -15.69 11.52
CA GLY A 73 -6.70 -16.63 10.54
C GLY A 73 -7.99 -16.14 9.86
N ILE A 74 -8.21 -14.83 9.83
CA ILE A 74 -9.41 -14.19 9.26
C ILE A 74 -9.17 -13.53 7.90
N THR A 75 -7.93 -13.57 7.38
CA THR A 75 -7.57 -12.95 6.10
C THR A 75 -8.55 -13.33 5.00
N ILE A 76 -9.15 -12.33 4.35
CA ILE A 76 -10.13 -12.49 3.25
C ILE A 76 -9.41 -12.41 1.89
N ASP A 77 -8.20 -12.97 1.81
CA ASP A 77 -7.40 -13.09 0.59
C ASP A 77 -7.61 -14.45 -0.09
#